data_AF-A0A2H0L753-F1
#
_entry.id   AF-A0A2H0L753-F1
#
_cell.length_a   1.000
_cell.length_b   1.000
_cell.length_c   1.000
_cell.angle_alpha   90.00
_cell.angle_beta   90.00
_cell.angle_gamma   90.00
#
_symmetry.space_group_name_H-M   'P 1'
#
loop_
_entity.id
_entity.type
_entity.pdbx_description
1 polymer ?
#
loop_
_entity_poly.entity_id
_entity_poly.type
_entity_poly.pdbx_seq_one_letter_code
_entity_poly.pdbx_strand_id
1 'polypeptide(L)' 'MHHICFKARSKAQVDNLYTEYLLKNKIHIFDKPATYPEYTPNYYAVFFADPDGIKLEFACY' A
#
# COMPACT_ATOMS: atom_id res chain seq x y z
N MET A 1 -16.03 6.54 -7.06
CA MET A 1 -15.11 5.91 -6.10
C MET A 1 -13.73 6.01 -6.74
N HIS A 2 -12.89 6.96 -6.32
CA HIS A 2 -11.57 7.16 -6.90
C HIS A 2 -10.54 6.69 -5.86
N HIS A 3 -10.21 5.39 -5.88
CA HIS A 3 -9.00 4.89 -5.23
C HIS A 3 -7.88 4.93 -6.27
N ILE A 4 -6.74 5.48 -5.89
CA ILE A 4 -5.56 5.55 -6.75
C ILE A 4 -4.66 4.38 -6.38
N CYS A 5 -4.47 3.45 -7.31
CA CYS A 5 -3.49 2.37 -7.18
C CYS A 5 -2.19 2.78 -7.86
N PHE A 6 -1.11 2.74 -7.10
CA PHE A 6 0.24 2.89 -7.59
C PHE A 6 0.89 1.51 -7.73
N LYS A 7 1.56 1.28 -8.87
CA LYS A 7 2.27 0.04 -9.12
C LYS A 7 3.65 0.06 -8.48
N ALA A 8 3.88 -0.84 -7.55
CA ALA A 8 5.20 -1.15 -7.01
C ALA A 8 5.96 -2.09 -7.95
N ARG A 9 7.29 -1.97 -7.96
CA ARG A 9 8.18 -2.84 -8.72
C ARG A 9 8.47 -4.17 -8.01
N SER A 10 8.31 -4.23 -6.69
CA SER A 10 8.60 -5.41 -5.87
C SER A 10 7.94 -5.30 -4.48
N LYS A 11 7.74 -6.44 -3.82
CA LYS A 11 7.24 -6.51 -2.42
C LYS A 11 8.09 -5.69 -1.45
N ALA A 12 9.41 -5.71 -1.64
CA ALA A 12 10.34 -4.90 -0.85
C ALA A 12 10.11 -3.39 -1.01
N GLN A 13 9.61 -2.91 -2.14
CA GLN A 13 9.30 -1.49 -2.32
C GLN A 13 8.06 -1.09 -1.50
N VAL A 14 7.07 -1.97 -1.43
CA VAL A 14 5.87 -1.79 -0.62
C VAL A 14 6.24 -1.75 0.87
N ASP A 15 7.11 -2.66 1.31
CA ASP A 15 7.58 -2.71 2.70
C ASP A 15 8.45 -1.49 3.06
N ASN A 16 9.34 -1.05 2.15
CA ASN A 16 10.11 0.18 2.33
C ASN A 16 9.19 1.41 2.42
N LEU A 17 8.18 1.54 1.57
CA LEU A 17 7.22 2.66 1.67
C LEU A 17 6.52 2.65 3.03
N TYR A 18 6.09 1.48 3.47
CA TYR A 18 5.41 1.32 4.76
C TYR A 18 6.31 1.70 5.94
N THR A 19 7.52 1.16 6.00
CA THR A 19 8.44 1.37 7.12
C THR A 19 9.12 2.74 7.10
N GLU A 20 9.64 3.15 5.94
CA GLU A 20 10.45 4.36 5.81
C GLU A 20 9.62 5.62 5.68
N TYR A 21 8.39 5.53 5.18
CA TYR A 21 7.54 6.70 4.96
C TYR A 21 6.27 6.67 5.82
N LEU A 22 5.41 5.65 5.67
CA LEU A 22 4.08 5.66 6.31
C LEU A 22 4.18 5.68 7.83
N LEU A 23 5.01 4.80 8.41
CA LEU A 23 5.21 4.74 9.87
C LEU A 23 5.89 5.99 10.41
N LYS A 24 6.92 6.51 9.74
CA LYS A 24 7.67 7.71 10.20
C LYS A 24 6.82 8.97 10.17
N ASN A 25 5.99 9.12 9.14
CA ASN A 25 5.11 10.27 8.97
C ASN A 25 3.76 10.11 9.69
N LYS A 26 3.55 9.01 10.43
CA LYS A 26 2.30 8.70 11.14
C LYS A 26 1.07 8.77 10.22
N ILE A 27 1.24 8.35 8.98
CA ILE A 27 0.15 8.29 8.00
C ILE A 27 -0.86 7.25 8.46
N HIS A 28 -2.15 7.54 8.26
CA HIS A 28 -3.20 6.60 8.59
C HIS A 28 -3.13 5.39 7.65
N ILE A 29 -2.73 4.24 8.19
CA ILE A 29 -2.67 2.98 7.45
C ILE A 29 -3.98 2.26 7.68
N PHE A 30 -4.73 1.99 6.61
CA PHE A 30 -5.95 1.18 6.66
C PHE A 30 -5.60 -0.30 6.78
N ASP A 31 -4.68 -0.75 5.92
CA ASP A 31 -4.25 -2.14 5.85
C ASP A 31 -2.74 -2.18 5.66
N LYS A 32 -2.09 -2.99 6.49
CA LYS A 32 -0.64 -3.18 6.45
C LYS A 32 -0.24 -3.92 5.16
N PRO A 33 1.05 -3.86 4.76
CA PRO A 33 1.55 -4.62 3.62
C PRO A 33 1.22 -6.11 3.76
N ALA A 34 0.33 -6.61 2.92
CA ALA A 34 -0.17 -7.97 2.97
C ALA A 34 -0.25 -8.59 1.58
N THR A 35 -0.18 -9.92 1.52
CA THR A 35 -0.43 -10.65 0.28
C THR A 35 -1.91 -10.95 0.21
N TYR A 36 -2.55 -10.64 -0.92
CA TYR A 36 -3.96 -10.92 -1.17
C TYR A 36 -4.08 -11.98 -2.26
N PRO A 37 -3.95 -13.28 -1.89
CA PRO A 37 -4.01 -14.38 -2.86
C PRO A 37 -5.38 -14.49 -3.55
N GLU A 38 -6.41 -13.84 -3.01
CA GLU A 38 -7.76 -13.75 -3.59
C GLU A 38 -7.80 -12.99 -4.93
N TYR A 39 -6.90 -12.03 -5.15
CA TYR A 39 -6.81 -11.27 -6.41
C TYR A 39 -5.89 -11.99 -7.40
N THR A 40 -4.63 -12.19 -7.01
CA THR A 40 -3.67 -13.02 -7.73
C THR A 40 -2.68 -13.64 -6.74
N PRO A 41 -2.06 -14.80 -7.04
CA PRO A 41 -1.14 -15.46 -6.11
C PRO A 41 0.06 -14.61 -5.67
N ASN A 42 0.41 -13.56 -6.43
CA ASN A 42 1.53 -12.68 -6.14
C ASN A 42 1.13 -11.25 -5.75
N TYR A 43 -0.17 -10.97 -5.61
CA TYR A 43 -0.66 -9.64 -5.29
C TYR A 43 -0.25 -9.24 -3.86
N TYR A 44 0.61 -8.24 -3.74
CA TYR A 44 1.08 -7.72 -2.46
C TYR A 44 0.85 -6.22 -2.40
N ALA A 45 0.02 -5.77 -1.45
CA ALA A 45 -0.45 -4.39 -1.41
C ALA A 45 -0.44 -3.82 0.01
N VAL A 46 -0.34 -2.50 0.11
CA VAL A 46 -0.57 -1.71 1.33
C VAL A 46 -1.62 -0.64 1.05
N PHE A 47 -2.47 -0.37 2.02
CA PHE A 47 -3.53 0.62 1.92
C PHE A 47 -3.37 1.70 2.98
N PHE A 48 -3.37 2.95 2.56
CA PHE A 48 -3.18 4.10 3.45
C PHE A 48 -3.99 5.30 2.99
N ALA A 49 -4.20 6.26 3.89
CA ALA A 49 -4.86 7.51 3.58
C ALA A 49 -3.82 8.55 3.16
N ASP A 50 -4.13 9.32 2.13
CA ASP A 50 -3.52 10.63 1.94
C ASP A 50 -3.93 11.59 3.09
N PRO A 51 -3.16 12.66 3.39
CA PRO A 51 -3.60 13.76 4.24
C PRO A 51 -5.02 14.28 3.99
N ASP A 52 -5.54 14.22 2.76
CA ASP A 52 -6.92 14.60 2.43
C ASP A 52 -7.97 13.51 2.76
N GLY A 53 -7.53 12.34 3.23
CA GLY A 53 -8.40 11.19 3.54
C GLY A 53 -8.71 10.29 2.35
N ILE A 54 -8.07 10.52 1.20
CA ILE A 54 -8.21 9.69 0.01
C ILE A 54 -7.53 8.33 0.25
N LYS A 55 -8.24 7.23 -0.02
CA LYS A 55 -7.68 5.89 0.07
C LYS A 55 -6.74 5.64 -1.11
N LEU A 56 -5.45 5.50 -0.79
CA LEU A 56 -4.38 5.15 -1.72
C LEU A 56 -3.98 3.69 -1.52
N GLU A 57 -3.61 3.05 -2.63
CA GLU A 57 -3.13 1.67 -2.67
C GLU A 57 -1.76 1.65 -3.34
N PHE A 58 -0.85 0.85 -2.80
CA PHE A 58 0.44 0.59 -3.44
C PHE A 58 0.68 -0.92 -3.52
N ALA A 59 0.65 -1.45 -4.75
CA ALA A 59 0.58 -2.89 -5.00
C ALA A 59 1.61 -3.39 -6.02
N CYS A 60 2.14 -4.59 -5.79
CA CYS A 60 2.96 -5.36 -6.72
C CYS A 60 2.22 -6.66 -7.09
N TYR A 61 2.31 -7.10 -8.34
CA TYR A 61 1.77 -8.37 -8.83
C TYR A 61 2.83 -9.13 -9.61
#